data_AF-A0A2T1DEV7-F1
#
_entry.id   AF-A0A2T1DEV7-F1
#
_cell.length_a   1.000
_cell.length_b   1.000
_cell.length_c   1.000
_cell.angle_alpha   90.00
_cell.angle_beta   90.00
_cell.angle_gamma   90.00
#
_symmetry.space_group_name_H-M   'P 1'
#
loop_
_entity.id
_entity.type
_entity.pdbx_description
1 polymer ?
#
loop_
_entity_poly.entity_id
_entity_poly.type
_entity_poly.pdbx_seq_one_letter_code
_entity_poly.pdbx_strand_id
1 'polypeptide(L)'
;MQKIIDQLIASDRFSMKLLYDSAWSIFSTNKATSDSINILRNDFSNNKYKQIAFGILRHAFLIELVKIPGIETTKFRTRWYSQLSGDPRECSFNECVEIAQDLVFTLTGVWLKNSENLEVLTLFLEHGILPYELPIDYVERPAINDMATKIHRKGNVVWIVDENVIRTLKLRQYLTNPQTSPDAVFFKKVLDDKIKIKTYLTDRVLTGLYKTNREKRWEVHPRSVHFSLRRVCIAIEYELITQLCAFEGFPENFREMLQEQEILPQAMEISRCPITLEPLVFQKFREELMNPTHGKSNFQVGHLNPLKLDDPNSLIAGHTPGNISWISANGNRIQGSMSLEEVRNLLKQITHNYENEGLA
;
A
#
# COMPACT_ATOMS: atom_id res chain seq x y z
N MET A 1 -5.60 19.65 -23.29
CA MET A 1 -5.66 18.62 -22.25
C MET A 1 -5.71 19.24 -20.84
N GLN A 2 -4.75 20.07 -20.40
CA GLN A 2 -4.75 20.68 -19.05
C GLN A 2 -6.10 21.27 -18.60
N LYS A 3 -6.66 22.21 -19.37
CA LYS A 3 -7.96 22.85 -19.08
C LYS A 3 -9.10 21.84 -18.86
N ILE A 4 -9.10 20.74 -19.62
CA ILE A 4 -10.11 19.67 -19.50
C ILE A 4 -9.95 18.93 -18.18
N ILE A 5 -8.70 18.59 -17.80
CA ILE A 5 -8.41 17.93 -16.52
C ILE A 5 -8.85 18.84 -15.36
N ASP A 6 -8.48 20.12 -15.41
CA ASP A 6 -8.84 21.09 -14.38
C ASP A 6 -10.37 21.22 -14.20
N GLN A 7 -11.11 21.30 -15.32
CA GLN A 7 -12.58 21.35 -15.30
C GLN A 7 -13.20 20.09 -14.69
N LEU A 8 -12.70 18.91 -15.05
CA LEU A 8 -13.24 17.64 -14.54
C LEU A 8 -12.93 17.42 -13.06
N ILE A 9 -11.74 17.83 -12.59
CA ILE A 9 -11.35 17.75 -11.18
C ILE A 9 -12.13 18.76 -10.33
N ALA A 10 -12.49 19.91 -10.89
CA ALA A 10 -13.29 20.93 -10.22
C ALA A 10 -14.76 20.53 -10.03
N SER A 11 -15.25 19.53 -10.78
CA SER A 11 -16.64 19.05 -10.67
C SER A 11 -16.97 18.54 -9.25
N ASP A 12 -18.26 18.60 -8.90
CA ASP A 12 -18.77 18.11 -7.61
C ASP A 12 -18.49 16.61 -7.42
N ARG A 13 -18.64 15.84 -8.51
CA ARG A 13 -18.41 14.39 -8.55
C ARG A 13 -17.39 14.06 -9.63
N PHE A 14 -16.13 13.90 -9.21
CA PHE A 14 -15.07 13.44 -10.10
C PHE A 14 -15.38 12.04 -10.66
N SER A 15 -15.16 11.86 -11.96
CA SER A 15 -15.31 10.58 -12.65
C SER A 15 -14.06 10.25 -13.45
N MET A 16 -13.41 9.15 -13.10
CA MET A 16 -12.22 8.68 -13.81
C MET A 16 -12.54 8.29 -15.26
N LYS A 17 -13.75 7.76 -15.50
CA LYS A 17 -14.22 7.44 -16.85
C LYS A 17 -14.30 8.68 -17.73
N LEU A 18 -14.87 9.78 -17.22
CA LEU A 18 -14.95 11.05 -17.98
C LEU A 18 -13.54 11.62 -18.23
N LEU A 19 -12.65 11.54 -17.23
CA LEU A 19 -11.25 11.96 -17.42
C LEU A 19 -10.57 11.17 -18.52
N TYR A 20 -10.74 9.85 -18.56
CA TYR A 20 -10.23 9.03 -19.64
C TYR A 20 -10.84 9.40 -21.00
N ASP A 21 -12.17 9.43 -21.11
CA ASP A 21 -12.85 9.69 -22.39
C ASP A 21 -12.43 11.05 -22.99
N SER A 22 -12.23 12.08 -22.15
CA SER A 22 -11.87 13.43 -22.59
C SER A 22 -10.37 13.74 -22.67
N ALA A 23 -9.56 13.27 -21.72
CA ALA A 23 -8.13 13.63 -21.66
C ALA A 23 -7.24 12.56 -22.30
N TRP A 24 -7.55 11.26 -22.11
CA TRP A 24 -6.75 10.19 -22.71
C TRP A 24 -6.87 10.15 -24.23
N SER A 25 -8.04 10.50 -24.78
CA SER A 25 -8.23 10.59 -26.23
C SER A 25 -7.22 11.56 -26.87
N ILE A 26 -7.05 12.76 -26.28
CA ILE A 26 -6.07 13.76 -26.72
C ILE A 26 -4.63 13.26 -26.54
N PHE A 27 -4.34 12.61 -25.42
CA PHE A 27 -3.02 12.04 -25.16
C PHE A 27 -2.67 10.93 -26.16
N SER A 28 -3.66 10.08 -26.51
CA SER A 28 -3.48 8.91 -27.36
C SER A 28 -3.31 9.22 -28.85
N THR A 29 -3.75 10.40 -29.30
CA THR A 29 -3.59 10.87 -30.68
C THR A 29 -2.34 11.73 -30.88
N ASN A 30 -1.58 11.98 -29.82
CA ASN A 30 -0.31 12.67 -29.94
C ASN A 30 0.67 11.82 -30.75
N LYS A 31 1.27 12.42 -31.79
CA LYS A 31 2.24 11.75 -32.67
C LYS A 31 3.40 11.11 -31.92
N ALA A 32 3.79 11.67 -30.77
CA ALA A 32 4.84 11.11 -29.95
C ALA A 32 4.47 9.73 -29.37
N THR A 33 3.21 9.52 -28.97
CA THR A 33 2.76 8.34 -28.21
C THR A 33 1.88 7.38 -29.00
N SER A 34 1.41 7.76 -30.19
CA SER A 34 0.40 7.02 -30.95
C SER A 34 0.79 5.55 -31.20
N ASP A 35 2.06 5.30 -31.54
CA ASP A 35 2.52 3.96 -31.89
C ASP A 35 2.52 3.04 -30.67
N SER A 36 3.07 3.50 -29.55
CA SER A 36 3.01 2.77 -28.27
C SER A 36 1.58 2.55 -27.80
N ILE A 37 0.69 3.53 -27.97
CA ILE A 37 -0.72 3.34 -27.61
C ILE A 37 -1.40 2.28 -28.49
N ASN A 38 -1.08 2.25 -29.79
CA ASN A 38 -1.61 1.21 -30.69
C ASN A 38 -1.11 -0.18 -30.30
N ILE A 39 0.15 -0.32 -29.88
CA ILE A 39 0.68 -1.57 -29.32
C ILE A 39 -0.16 -2.01 -28.12
N LEU A 40 -0.38 -1.14 -27.13
CA LEU A 40 -1.19 -1.47 -25.95
C LEU A 40 -2.64 -1.85 -26.29
N ARG A 41 -3.24 -1.24 -27.31
CA ARG A 41 -4.60 -1.58 -27.76
C ARG A 41 -4.67 -2.95 -28.45
N ASN A 42 -3.60 -3.37 -29.10
CA ASN A 42 -3.53 -4.65 -29.80
C ASN A 42 -3.19 -5.79 -28.83
N ASP A 43 -2.32 -5.52 -27.85
CA ASP A 43 -1.83 -6.53 -26.90
C ASP A 43 -2.82 -6.82 -25.77
N PHE A 44 -3.71 -5.88 -25.44
CA PHE A 44 -4.66 -6.01 -24.34
C PHE A 44 -6.11 -5.88 -24.79
N SER A 45 -7.00 -6.62 -24.12
CA SER A 45 -8.44 -6.42 -24.28
C SER A 45 -8.83 -4.98 -23.95
N ASN A 46 -9.90 -4.47 -24.57
CA ASN A 46 -10.36 -3.09 -24.36
C ASN A 46 -10.56 -2.73 -22.87
N ASN A 47 -10.95 -3.70 -22.03
CA ASN A 47 -11.08 -3.48 -20.58
C ASN A 47 -9.70 -3.32 -19.91
N LYS A 48 -8.76 -4.23 -20.16
CA LYS A 48 -7.39 -4.16 -19.59
C LYS A 48 -6.65 -2.90 -20.07
N TYR A 49 -6.76 -2.57 -21.35
CA TYR A 49 -6.22 -1.32 -21.90
C TYR A 49 -6.78 -0.07 -21.19
N LYS A 50 -8.11 -0.01 -20.96
CA LYS A 50 -8.72 1.09 -20.21
C LYS A 50 -8.20 1.19 -18.78
N GLN A 51 -8.02 0.07 -18.09
CA GLN A 51 -7.46 0.05 -16.74
C GLN A 51 -6.02 0.57 -16.71
N ILE A 52 -5.19 0.16 -17.68
CA ILE A 52 -3.82 0.69 -17.84
C ILE A 52 -3.87 2.21 -18.05
N ALA A 53 -4.72 2.70 -18.95
CA ALA A 53 -4.88 4.14 -19.19
C ALA A 53 -5.37 4.91 -17.95
N PHE A 54 -6.34 4.35 -17.20
CA PHE A 54 -6.78 4.93 -15.93
C PHE A 54 -5.62 5.01 -14.95
N GLY A 55 -4.86 3.93 -14.77
CA GLY A 55 -3.72 3.93 -13.89
C GLY A 55 -2.66 4.95 -14.30
N ILE A 56 -2.29 5.05 -15.58
CA ILE A 56 -1.31 6.06 -16.04
C ILE A 56 -1.81 7.48 -15.76
N LEU A 57 -3.07 7.79 -16.11
CA LEU A 57 -3.67 9.09 -15.79
C LEU A 57 -3.63 9.39 -14.29
N ARG A 58 -3.96 8.39 -13.47
CA ARG A 58 -4.01 8.50 -12.01
C ARG A 58 -2.63 8.74 -11.40
N HIS A 59 -1.59 8.10 -11.92
CA HIS A 59 -0.25 8.21 -11.35
C HIS A 59 0.46 9.48 -11.84
N ALA A 60 0.32 9.83 -13.12
CA ALA A 60 1.02 10.97 -13.72
C ALA A 60 0.36 12.32 -13.43
N PHE A 61 -0.97 12.44 -13.50
CA PHE A 61 -1.63 13.76 -13.43
C PHE A 61 -2.30 14.04 -12.10
N LEU A 62 -2.68 12.98 -11.37
CA LEU A 62 -3.53 13.10 -10.20
C LEU A 62 -2.78 12.77 -8.91
N ILE A 63 -3.33 13.30 -7.83
CA ILE A 63 -2.99 13.00 -6.44
C ILE A 63 -4.25 13.05 -5.61
N GLU A 64 -4.34 12.23 -4.59
CA GLU A 64 -5.45 12.21 -3.66
C GLU A 64 -5.02 12.82 -2.32
N LEU A 65 -5.47 14.05 -2.10
CA LEU A 65 -5.08 14.84 -0.94
C LEU A 65 -6.18 14.84 0.11
N VAL A 66 -5.79 14.80 1.37
CA VAL A 66 -6.70 15.13 2.48
C VAL A 66 -7.23 16.56 2.34
N LYS A 67 -8.53 16.74 2.59
CA LYS A 67 -9.15 18.07 2.60
C LYS A 67 -8.66 18.86 3.81
N ILE A 68 -8.14 20.06 3.58
CA ILE A 68 -7.75 21.02 4.62
C ILE A 68 -8.82 22.13 4.67
N PRO A 69 -9.16 22.68 5.86
CA PRO A 69 -8.63 22.35 7.18
C PRO A 69 -9.32 21.19 7.91
N GLY A 70 -10.44 20.68 7.39
CA GLY A 70 -11.31 19.72 8.11
C GLY A 70 -10.73 18.32 8.32
N ILE A 71 -9.79 17.86 7.49
CA ILE A 71 -9.08 16.56 7.61
C ILE A 71 -10.05 15.38 7.71
N GLU A 72 -11.19 15.48 7.04
CA GLU A 72 -12.32 14.54 7.16
C GLU A 72 -12.31 13.45 6.08
N THR A 73 -11.92 13.82 4.85
CA THR A 73 -11.98 13.00 3.64
C THR A 73 -10.83 13.35 2.70
N THR A 74 -10.55 12.47 1.75
CA THR A 74 -9.64 12.73 0.64
C THR A 74 -10.40 13.23 -0.59
N LYS A 75 -9.73 13.93 -1.51
CA LYS A 75 -10.28 14.27 -2.83
C LYS A 75 -9.17 14.26 -3.89
N PHE A 76 -9.49 13.79 -5.10
CA PHE A 76 -8.59 13.93 -6.24
C PHE A 76 -8.30 15.39 -6.55
N ARG A 77 -7.04 15.67 -6.82
CA ARG A 77 -6.47 16.95 -7.26
C ARG A 77 -5.45 16.68 -8.35
N THR A 78 -5.11 17.72 -9.09
CA THR A 78 -4.00 17.70 -10.04
C THR A 78 -2.67 17.92 -9.32
N ARG A 79 -1.56 17.50 -9.94
CA ARG A 79 -0.21 17.69 -9.39
C ARG A 79 0.25 19.16 -9.38
N TRP A 80 -0.39 20.02 -10.17
CA TRP A 80 -0.18 21.48 -10.19
C TRP A 80 -1.24 22.23 -9.39
N TYR A 81 -1.93 21.57 -8.47
CA TYR A 81 -2.91 22.22 -7.61
C TYR A 81 -2.23 23.20 -6.65
N SER A 82 -2.80 24.39 -6.45
CA SER A 82 -2.16 25.48 -5.70
C SER A 82 -1.78 25.14 -4.25
N GLN A 83 -2.49 24.21 -3.60
CA GLN A 83 -2.15 23.73 -2.26
C GLN A 83 -0.77 23.03 -2.22
N LEU A 84 -0.29 22.55 -3.36
CA LEU A 84 1.02 21.92 -3.49
C LEU A 84 2.14 22.92 -3.80
N SER A 85 1.88 24.23 -3.87
CA SER A 85 2.94 25.21 -4.13
C SER A 85 4.10 25.07 -3.12
N GLY A 86 5.29 24.73 -3.62
CA GLY A 86 6.47 24.49 -2.78
C GLY A 86 6.51 23.12 -2.08
N ASP A 87 5.56 22.24 -2.36
CA ASP A 87 5.53 20.85 -1.89
C ASP A 87 6.35 19.95 -2.82
N PRO A 88 7.15 18.99 -2.30
CA PRO A 88 7.89 18.05 -3.15
C PRO A 88 7.02 17.22 -4.11
N ARG A 89 5.70 17.14 -3.86
CA ARG A 89 4.74 16.41 -4.71
C ARG A 89 4.21 17.24 -5.88
N GLU A 90 4.50 18.55 -5.90
CA GLU A 90 4.07 19.47 -6.95
C GLU A 90 4.77 19.17 -8.28
N CYS A 91 3.99 19.08 -9.36
CA CYS A 91 4.53 18.89 -10.70
C CYS A 91 3.73 19.68 -11.72
N SER A 92 4.42 20.31 -12.66
CA SER A 92 3.79 21.09 -13.71
C SER A 92 3.00 20.18 -14.66
N PHE A 93 1.99 20.73 -15.33
CA PHE A 93 1.23 19.96 -16.33
C PHE A 93 2.13 19.37 -17.42
N ASN A 94 3.09 20.14 -17.94
CA ASN A 94 3.98 19.69 -19.01
C ASN A 94 4.86 18.53 -18.55
N GLU A 95 5.42 18.60 -17.35
CA GLU A 95 6.22 17.51 -16.79
C GLU A 95 5.36 16.27 -16.48
N CYS A 96 4.10 16.43 -16.06
CA CYS A 96 3.17 15.31 -15.93
C CYS A 96 2.90 14.62 -17.28
N VAL A 97 2.83 15.39 -18.39
CA VAL A 97 2.74 14.82 -19.74
C VAL A 97 3.99 14.02 -20.07
N GLU A 98 5.18 14.55 -19.77
CA GLU A 98 6.44 13.83 -20.01
C GLU A 98 6.53 12.54 -19.18
N ILE A 99 6.08 12.55 -17.92
CA ILE A 99 5.99 11.34 -17.08
C ILE A 99 5.04 10.32 -17.73
N ALA A 100 3.86 10.74 -18.17
CA ALA A 100 2.90 9.84 -18.81
C ALA A 100 3.45 9.25 -20.12
N GLN A 101 4.17 10.04 -20.91
CA GLN A 101 4.85 9.58 -22.13
C GLN A 101 5.93 8.56 -21.80
N ASP A 102 6.79 8.86 -20.83
CA ASP A 102 7.86 7.99 -20.37
C ASP A 102 7.34 6.63 -19.87
N LEU A 103 6.24 6.64 -19.12
CA LEU A 103 5.56 5.42 -18.68
C LEU A 103 5.07 4.59 -19.88
N VAL A 104 4.42 5.19 -20.87
CA VAL A 104 3.92 4.47 -22.06
C VAL A 104 5.05 3.91 -22.92
N PHE A 105 6.11 4.69 -23.13
CA PHE A 105 7.29 4.27 -23.90
C PHE A 105 8.05 3.15 -23.20
N THR A 106 8.29 3.28 -21.89
CA THR A 106 8.97 2.25 -21.12
C THR A 106 8.16 0.96 -21.11
N LEU A 107 6.83 1.07 -20.90
CA LEU A 107 5.94 -0.08 -20.86
C LEU A 107 6.03 -0.91 -22.14
N THR A 108 5.88 -0.27 -23.30
CA THR A 108 5.80 -0.93 -24.61
C THR A 108 7.16 -1.24 -25.23
N GLY A 109 8.16 -0.40 -24.97
CA GLY A 109 9.48 -0.51 -25.59
C GLY A 109 10.35 -1.61 -24.99
N VAL A 110 10.30 -1.78 -23.66
CA VAL A 110 11.20 -2.70 -22.94
C VAL A 110 10.44 -3.51 -21.89
N TRP A 111 9.60 -2.89 -21.08
CA TRP A 111 9.10 -3.51 -19.85
C TRP A 111 8.22 -4.74 -20.11
N LEU A 112 7.28 -4.67 -21.05
CA LEU A 112 6.39 -5.80 -21.42
C LEU A 112 7.09 -6.93 -22.18
N LYS A 113 8.34 -6.74 -22.62
CA LYS A 113 9.11 -7.81 -23.29
C LYS A 113 9.60 -8.87 -22.30
N ASN A 114 9.57 -8.57 -21.00
CA ASN A 114 9.85 -9.52 -19.94
C ASN A 114 8.53 -10.21 -19.54
N SER A 115 8.51 -11.55 -19.55
CA SER A 115 7.31 -12.34 -19.20
C SER A 115 6.87 -12.17 -17.75
N GLU A 116 7.80 -12.02 -16.82
CA GLU A 116 7.49 -11.78 -15.39
C GLU A 116 6.79 -10.43 -15.22
N ASN A 117 7.24 -9.40 -15.94
CA ASN A 117 6.60 -8.09 -15.94
C ASN A 117 5.17 -8.14 -16.48
N LEU A 118 4.96 -8.89 -17.57
CA LEU A 118 3.62 -9.10 -18.13
C LEU A 118 2.70 -9.85 -17.15
N GLU A 119 3.23 -10.85 -16.44
CA GLU A 119 2.52 -11.56 -15.38
C GLU A 119 2.14 -10.59 -14.24
N VAL A 120 3.09 -9.81 -13.73
CA VAL A 120 2.85 -8.80 -12.68
C VAL A 120 1.78 -7.81 -13.09
N LEU A 121 1.85 -7.24 -14.30
CA LEU A 121 0.82 -6.33 -14.79
C LEU A 121 -0.54 -7.02 -14.87
N THR A 122 -0.59 -8.25 -15.39
CA THR A 122 -1.83 -9.02 -15.48
C THR A 122 -2.44 -9.25 -14.10
N LEU A 123 -1.63 -9.66 -13.12
CA LEU A 123 -2.10 -9.85 -11.75
C LEU A 123 -2.57 -8.55 -11.10
N PHE A 124 -1.94 -7.39 -11.36
CA PHE A 124 -2.44 -6.09 -10.89
C PHE A 124 -3.82 -5.77 -11.46
N LEU A 125 -4.05 -6.05 -12.74
CA LEU A 125 -5.32 -5.76 -13.42
C LEU A 125 -6.45 -6.70 -12.95
N GLU A 126 -6.13 -7.90 -12.49
CA GLU A 126 -7.11 -8.92 -12.10
C GLU A 126 -7.33 -9.01 -10.59
N HIS A 127 -6.29 -8.73 -9.80
CA HIS A 127 -6.26 -8.91 -8.35
C HIS A 127 -5.84 -7.64 -7.59
N GLY A 128 -5.99 -6.47 -8.20
CA GLY A 128 -5.82 -5.18 -7.51
C GLY A 128 -6.84 -5.00 -6.39
N ILE A 129 -6.40 -4.49 -5.24
CA ILE A 129 -7.26 -4.17 -4.07
C ILE A 129 -7.49 -2.67 -3.92
N LEU A 130 -6.77 -1.85 -4.71
CA LEU A 130 -6.92 -0.40 -4.73
C LEU A 130 -7.52 0.09 -6.04
N PRO A 131 -8.30 1.19 -6.01
CA PRO A 131 -8.74 1.83 -7.24
C PRO A 131 -7.57 2.32 -8.09
N TYR A 132 -7.59 1.93 -9.37
CA TYR A 132 -6.61 2.30 -10.40
C TYR A 132 -5.18 1.87 -10.05
N GLU A 133 -5.05 0.71 -9.40
CA GLU A 133 -3.78 0.12 -9.04
C GLU A 133 -3.00 -0.31 -10.30
N LEU A 134 -1.70 -0.02 -10.31
CA LEU A 134 -0.74 -0.46 -11.32
C LEU A 134 0.61 -0.67 -10.63
N PRO A 135 1.54 -1.42 -11.26
CA PRO A 135 2.92 -1.53 -10.82
C PRO A 135 3.71 -0.22 -11.08
N ILE A 136 3.21 0.92 -10.57
CA ILE A 136 3.86 2.22 -10.68
C ILE A 136 4.14 2.75 -9.28
N ASP A 137 5.37 3.18 -9.04
CA ASP A 137 5.83 3.72 -7.76
C ASP A 137 6.91 4.79 -7.98
N TYR A 138 7.38 5.39 -6.88
CA TYR A 138 8.56 6.23 -6.93
C TYR A 138 9.85 5.42 -6.80
N VAL A 139 10.89 5.76 -7.57
CA VAL A 139 12.22 5.12 -7.42
C VAL A 139 12.75 5.38 -6.02
N GLU A 140 12.71 6.64 -5.57
CA GLU A 140 13.24 7.04 -4.29
C GLU A 140 12.41 8.15 -3.63
N ARG A 141 12.52 8.19 -2.30
CA ARG A 141 12.04 9.27 -1.45
C ARG A 141 13.15 10.32 -1.33
N PRO A 142 12.90 11.61 -1.56
CA PRO A 142 13.88 12.65 -1.28
C PRO A 142 14.35 12.60 0.18
N ALA A 143 15.64 12.85 0.41
CA ALA A 143 16.17 12.92 1.77
C ALA A 143 15.42 13.98 2.60
N ILE A 144 15.34 13.79 3.92
CA ILE A 144 14.54 14.67 4.79
C ILE A 144 15.04 16.12 4.75
N ASN A 145 16.34 16.32 4.58
CA ASN A 145 16.98 17.63 4.43
C ASN A 145 16.99 18.17 2.98
N ASP A 146 16.55 17.38 2.00
CA ASP A 146 16.45 17.83 0.61
C ASP A 146 15.14 18.62 0.41
N MET A 147 15.28 19.94 0.23
CA MET A 147 14.18 20.87 -0.02
C MET A 147 13.91 21.13 -1.50
N ALA A 148 14.85 20.77 -2.39
CA ALA A 148 14.79 21.13 -3.80
C ALA A 148 14.19 20.00 -4.65
N THR A 149 14.49 18.75 -4.28
CA THR A 149 14.11 17.59 -5.09
C THR A 149 12.63 17.25 -4.92
N LYS A 150 11.89 17.39 -6.02
CA LYS A 150 10.50 16.94 -6.12
C LYS A 150 10.43 15.42 -6.20
N ILE A 151 9.56 14.78 -5.42
CA ILE A 151 9.33 13.34 -5.53
C ILE A 151 8.58 13.00 -6.82
N HIS A 152 7.67 13.86 -7.27
CA HIS A 152 6.89 13.63 -8.49
C HIS A 152 7.56 14.33 -9.66
N ARG A 153 8.52 13.64 -10.29
CA ARG A 153 9.34 14.13 -11.40
C ARG A 153 9.60 13.03 -12.42
N LYS A 154 9.92 13.40 -13.66
CA LYS A 154 10.39 12.44 -14.68
C LYS A 154 11.61 11.66 -14.15
N GLY A 155 11.65 10.36 -14.43
CA GLY A 155 12.71 9.46 -13.95
C GLY A 155 12.54 8.99 -12.49
N ASN A 156 11.69 9.64 -11.69
CA ASN A 156 11.36 9.13 -10.36
C ASN A 156 9.99 8.43 -10.31
N VAL A 157 9.17 8.47 -11.36
CA VAL A 157 7.90 7.71 -11.45
C VAL A 157 8.09 6.60 -12.47
N VAL A 158 8.12 5.35 -12.03
CA VAL A 158 8.55 4.21 -12.87
C VAL A 158 7.65 3.00 -12.69
N TRP A 159 7.74 2.08 -13.65
CA TRP A 159 7.20 0.73 -13.49
C TRP A 159 8.08 -0.09 -12.55
N ILE A 160 7.47 -0.81 -11.61
CA ILE A 160 8.17 -1.63 -10.62
C ILE A 160 7.84 -3.11 -10.79
N VAL A 161 8.85 -3.93 -10.59
CA VAL A 161 8.75 -5.38 -10.43
C VAL A 161 9.78 -5.78 -9.39
N ASP A 162 9.37 -6.59 -8.44
CA ASP A 162 10.26 -7.29 -7.53
C ASP A 162 9.59 -8.58 -7.03
N GLU A 163 10.38 -9.44 -6.40
CA GLU A 163 9.96 -10.74 -5.89
C GLU A 163 8.80 -10.64 -4.90
N ASN A 164 8.79 -9.63 -4.02
CA ASN A 164 7.71 -9.42 -3.07
C ASN A 164 6.42 -8.98 -3.77
N VAL A 165 6.52 -8.16 -4.82
CA VAL A 165 5.37 -7.72 -5.62
C VAL A 165 4.69 -8.92 -6.26
N ILE A 166 5.44 -9.76 -6.97
CA ILE A 166 4.84 -10.93 -7.64
C ILE A 166 4.27 -11.93 -6.63
N ARG A 167 4.99 -12.24 -5.54
CA ARG A 167 4.49 -13.14 -4.48
C ARG A 167 3.21 -12.62 -3.83
N THR A 168 3.15 -11.32 -3.52
CA THR A 168 1.95 -10.72 -2.92
C THR A 168 0.75 -10.82 -3.85
N LEU A 169 0.94 -10.52 -5.14
CA LEU A 169 -0.15 -10.60 -6.11
C LEU A 169 -0.63 -12.04 -6.32
N LYS A 170 0.30 -13.01 -6.33
CA LYS A 170 -0.06 -14.44 -6.33
C LYS A 170 -0.83 -14.81 -5.07
N LEU A 171 -0.42 -14.35 -3.88
CA LEU A 171 -1.21 -14.55 -2.66
C LEU A 171 -2.63 -14.02 -2.83
N ARG A 172 -2.83 -12.81 -3.36
CA ARG A 172 -4.18 -12.27 -3.62
C ARG A 172 -4.98 -13.19 -4.54
N GLN A 173 -4.37 -13.67 -5.63
CA GLN A 173 -5.00 -14.59 -6.58
C GLN A 173 -5.46 -15.88 -5.87
N TYR A 174 -4.56 -16.57 -5.16
CA TYR A 174 -4.88 -17.84 -4.52
C TYR A 174 -5.84 -17.70 -3.34
N LEU A 175 -5.71 -16.64 -2.55
CA LEU A 175 -6.54 -16.40 -1.36
C LEU A 175 -7.96 -15.96 -1.70
N THR A 176 -8.17 -15.29 -2.83
CA THR A 176 -9.50 -14.78 -3.21
C THR A 176 -10.21 -15.63 -4.27
N ASN A 177 -9.53 -16.64 -4.83
CA ASN A 177 -10.15 -17.59 -5.76
C ASN A 177 -10.91 -18.69 -4.99
N PRO A 178 -12.24 -18.83 -5.19
CA PRO A 178 -13.06 -19.85 -4.53
C PRO A 178 -12.65 -21.29 -4.81
N GLN A 179 -11.90 -21.55 -5.89
CA GLN A 179 -11.45 -22.90 -6.26
C GLN A 179 -10.18 -23.34 -5.54
N THR A 180 -9.36 -22.40 -5.09
CA THR A 180 -8.07 -22.70 -4.43
C THR A 180 -8.08 -22.34 -2.96
N SER A 181 -8.77 -21.26 -2.58
CA SER A 181 -8.75 -20.72 -1.23
C SER A 181 -9.53 -21.60 -0.25
N PRO A 182 -9.05 -21.81 0.98
CA PRO A 182 -9.82 -22.50 2.01
C PRO A 182 -11.01 -21.66 2.49
N ASP A 183 -10.98 -20.33 2.29
CA ASP A 183 -12.11 -19.44 2.55
C ASP A 183 -11.96 -18.10 1.81
N ALA A 184 -12.33 -18.07 0.53
CA ALA A 184 -12.17 -16.88 -0.32
C ALA A 184 -12.92 -15.65 0.21
N VAL A 185 -14.08 -15.85 0.84
CA VAL A 185 -14.90 -14.75 1.36
C VAL A 185 -14.21 -14.12 2.57
N PHE A 186 -13.67 -14.94 3.49
CA PHE A 186 -12.88 -14.46 4.61
C PHE A 186 -11.66 -13.68 4.15
N PHE A 187 -10.84 -14.21 3.23
CA PHE A 187 -9.63 -13.50 2.81
C PHE A 187 -9.92 -12.21 2.06
N LYS A 188 -10.99 -12.15 1.26
CA LYS A 188 -11.43 -10.89 0.66
C LYS A 188 -11.73 -9.84 1.75
N LYS A 189 -12.38 -10.26 2.84
CA LYS A 189 -12.64 -9.40 4.00
C LYS A 189 -11.36 -9.00 4.75
N VAL A 190 -10.39 -9.91 4.90
CA VAL A 190 -9.06 -9.59 5.47
C VAL A 190 -8.37 -8.51 4.64
N LEU A 191 -8.36 -8.68 3.32
CA LEU A 191 -7.74 -7.72 2.40
C LEU A 191 -8.43 -6.35 2.49
N ASP A 192 -9.75 -6.31 2.48
CA ASP A 192 -10.52 -5.07 2.48
C ASP A 192 -10.50 -4.32 3.82
N ASP A 193 -10.69 -5.03 4.94
CA ASP A 193 -10.95 -4.43 6.25
C ASP A 193 -9.69 -4.29 7.11
N LYS A 194 -8.63 -5.06 6.85
CA LYS A 194 -7.40 -5.05 7.64
C LYS A 194 -6.20 -4.62 6.81
N ILE A 195 -5.84 -5.39 5.78
CA ILE A 195 -4.61 -5.17 5.00
C ILE A 195 -4.67 -3.83 4.27
N LYS A 196 -5.69 -3.58 3.45
CA LYS A 196 -5.83 -2.34 2.68
C LYS A 196 -5.66 -1.11 3.57
N ILE A 197 -6.34 -1.11 4.72
CA ILE A 197 -6.36 0.01 5.66
C ILE A 197 -5.01 0.21 6.34
N LYS A 198 -4.36 -0.87 6.79
CA LYS A 198 -3.16 -0.79 7.61
C LYS A 198 -1.89 -0.61 6.80
N THR A 199 -1.89 -1.18 5.61
CA THR A 199 -0.74 -1.24 4.72
C THR A 199 -0.69 -0.06 3.77
N TYR A 200 -1.81 0.29 3.13
CA TYR A 200 -1.80 1.29 2.04
C TYR A 200 -2.26 2.66 2.45
N LEU A 201 -3.05 2.76 3.53
CA LEU A 201 -3.62 4.00 4.01
C LEU A 201 -2.91 4.50 5.27
N THR A 202 -2.79 5.80 5.40
CA THR A 202 -2.30 6.45 6.62
C THR A 202 -3.28 6.30 7.77
N ASP A 203 -2.78 6.42 8.99
CA ASP A 203 -3.63 6.60 10.15
C ASP A 203 -4.21 8.02 10.17
N ARG A 204 -5.23 8.21 11.03
CA ARG A 204 -5.82 9.52 11.26
C ARG A 204 -4.94 10.31 12.20
N VAL A 205 -4.37 11.40 11.71
CA VAL A 205 -3.52 12.32 12.45
C VAL A 205 -4.04 13.74 12.28
N LEU A 206 -4.65 14.27 13.33
CA LEU A 206 -5.29 15.59 13.34
C LEU A 206 -4.37 16.73 13.82
N THR A 207 -3.22 16.37 14.38
CA THR A 207 -2.24 17.29 14.99
C THR A 207 -0.86 17.12 14.37
N GLY A 208 0.04 18.09 14.58
CA GLY A 208 1.36 18.11 13.95
C GLY A 208 1.38 18.73 12.55
N LEU A 209 2.57 18.75 11.95
CA LEU A 209 2.83 19.43 10.68
C LEU A 209 2.18 18.70 9.49
N TYR A 210 2.32 17.37 9.43
CA TYR A 210 1.81 16.55 8.34
C TYR A 210 0.59 15.75 8.80
N LYS A 211 -0.55 16.45 8.84
CA LYS A 211 -1.85 15.86 9.17
C LYS A 211 -2.30 14.93 8.06
N THR A 212 -2.90 13.79 8.42
CA THR A 212 -3.32 12.76 7.47
C THR A 212 -4.65 12.15 7.87
N ASN A 213 -5.43 11.68 6.90
CA ASN A 213 -6.61 10.86 7.18
C ASN A 213 -6.84 9.87 6.04
N ARG A 214 -6.40 8.63 6.23
CA ARG A 214 -6.65 7.52 5.31
C ARG A 214 -6.22 7.82 3.87
N GLU A 215 -5.20 8.64 3.71
CA GLU A 215 -4.56 8.90 2.41
C GLU A 215 -3.67 7.72 2.02
N LYS A 216 -3.45 7.54 0.73
CA LYS A 216 -2.45 6.58 0.25
C LYS A 216 -1.06 6.99 0.74
N ARG A 217 -0.29 6.05 1.30
CA ARG A 217 1.01 6.35 1.95
C ARG A 217 2.05 6.96 1.03
N TRP A 218 2.05 6.65 -0.26
CA TRP A 218 2.95 7.29 -1.23
C TRP A 218 2.44 8.66 -1.71
N GLU A 219 1.27 9.11 -1.25
CA GLU A 219 0.67 10.38 -1.67
C GLU A 219 0.66 11.43 -0.57
N VAL A 220 0.93 11.05 0.68
CA VAL A 220 1.17 12.02 1.75
C VAL A 220 2.50 12.73 1.57
N HIS A 221 2.71 13.81 2.34
CA HIS A 221 3.95 14.59 2.26
C HIS A 221 5.17 13.66 2.46
N PRO A 222 6.21 13.69 1.60
CA PRO A 222 7.36 12.78 1.69
C PRO A 222 8.20 12.90 2.96
N ARG A 223 7.93 13.87 3.83
CA ARG A 223 8.54 13.99 5.16
C ARG A 223 7.65 13.53 6.30
N SER A 224 6.43 13.11 6.00
CA SER A 224 5.56 12.48 6.99
C SER A 224 6.15 11.14 7.41
N VAL A 225 6.07 10.82 8.70
CA VAL A 225 6.36 9.48 9.23
C VAL A 225 5.41 8.40 8.67
N HIS A 226 4.28 8.82 8.10
CA HIS A 226 3.34 7.92 7.45
C HIS A 226 3.65 7.67 5.97
N PHE A 227 4.61 8.39 5.39
CA PHE A 227 5.03 8.19 4.01
C PHE A 227 5.68 6.81 3.85
N SER A 228 5.30 6.10 2.79
CA SER A 228 5.92 4.85 2.38
C SER A 228 5.79 4.70 0.87
N LEU A 229 6.84 4.17 0.24
CA LEU A 229 6.79 3.75 -1.16
C LEU A 229 5.77 2.62 -1.33
N ARG A 230 5.13 2.53 -2.49
CA ARG A 230 4.12 1.50 -2.75
C ARG A 230 4.70 0.11 -2.65
N ARG A 231 5.89 -0.16 -3.19
CA ARG A 231 6.53 -1.48 -3.10
C ARG A 231 6.79 -1.91 -1.66
N VAL A 232 7.10 -0.96 -0.79
CA VAL A 232 7.25 -1.20 0.66
C VAL A 232 5.91 -1.56 1.28
N CYS A 233 4.82 -0.88 0.90
CA CYS A 233 3.48 -1.27 1.33
C CYS A 233 3.13 -2.69 0.82
N ILE A 234 3.44 -3.04 -0.43
CA ILE A 234 3.18 -4.38 -0.95
C ILE A 234 3.96 -5.44 -0.16
N ALA A 235 5.23 -5.18 0.17
CA ALA A 235 6.02 -6.07 1.03
C ALA A 235 5.46 -6.20 2.46
N ILE A 236 4.84 -5.16 3.01
CA ILE A 236 4.14 -5.23 4.31
C ILE A 236 2.88 -6.10 4.20
N GLU A 237 2.15 -6.02 3.09
CA GLU A 237 1.03 -6.94 2.85
C GLU A 237 1.52 -8.39 2.80
N TYR A 238 2.61 -8.66 2.06
CA TYR A 238 3.23 -9.99 2.02
C TYR A 238 3.53 -10.50 3.43
N GLU A 239 4.20 -9.69 4.25
CA GLU A 239 4.56 -10.03 5.62
C GLU A 239 3.33 -10.36 6.47
N LEU A 240 2.32 -9.50 6.46
CA LEU A 240 1.11 -9.70 7.27
C LEU A 240 0.30 -10.93 6.83
N ILE A 241 0.24 -11.20 5.54
CA ILE A 241 -0.44 -12.41 5.04
C ILE A 241 0.39 -13.65 5.34
N THR A 242 1.71 -13.59 5.23
CA THR A 242 2.61 -14.68 5.60
C THR A 242 2.45 -15.03 7.09
N GLN A 243 2.44 -14.02 7.97
CA GLN A 243 2.14 -14.21 9.39
C GLN A 243 0.77 -14.86 9.60
N LEU A 244 -0.27 -14.41 8.88
CA LEU A 244 -1.61 -15.01 8.96
C LEU A 244 -1.61 -16.48 8.53
N CYS A 245 -0.89 -16.83 7.46
CA CYS A 245 -0.69 -18.21 7.03
C CYS A 245 0.08 -19.04 8.06
N ALA A 246 0.85 -18.41 8.95
CA ALA A 246 1.53 -19.00 10.10
C ALA A 246 0.71 -19.01 11.40
N PHE A 247 -0.56 -18.58 11.40
CA PHE A 247 -1.39 -18.70 12.60
C PHE A 247 -1.61 -20.16 12.96
N GLU A 248 -1.76 -20.41 14.27
CA GLU A 248 -2.10 -21.74 14.79
C GLU A 248 -3.46 -22.18 14.23
N GLY A 249 -3.50 -23.40 13.67
CA GLY A 249 -4.71 -23.96 13.05
C GLY A 249 -5.03 -23.41 11.65
N PHE A 250 -4.11 -22.72 10.98
CA PHE A 250 -4.27 -22.39 9.55
C PHE A 250 -4.26 -23.69 8.70
N PRO A 251 -5.08 -23.80 7.63
CA PRO A 251 -5.14 -24.99 6.78
C PRO A 251 -3.78 -25.39 6.18
N GLU A 252 -3.26 -26.54 6.62
CA GLU A 252 -1.90 -27.02 6.30
C GLU A 252 -1.74 -27.32 4.80
N ASN A 253 -2.69 -28.04 4.21
CA ASN A 253 -2.68 -28.37 2.78
C ASN A 253 -2.59 -27.13 1.86
N PHE A 254 -3.26 -26.04 2.24
CA PHE A 254 -3.20 -24.79 1.47
C PHE A 254 -1.88 -24.06 1.69
N ARG A 255 -1.31 -24.12 2.90
CA ARG A 255 0.03 -23.59 3.19
C ARG A 255 1.08 -24.34 2.36
N GLU A 256 1.07 -25.67 2.38
CA GLU A 256 1.99 -26.52 1.61
C GLU A 256 1.91 -26.21 0.12
N MET A 257 0.70 -26.13 -0.45
CA MET A 257 0.51 -25.74 -1.85
C MET A 257 1.15 -24.37 -2.15
N LEU A 258 1.00 -23.37 -1.29
CA LEU A 258 1.63 -22.05 -1.50
C LEU A 258 3.16 -22.11 -1.36
N GLN A 259 3.69 -23.00 -0.53
CA GLN A 259 5.13 -23.23 -0.39
C GLN A 259 5.71 -23.96 -1.60
N GLU A 260 5.03 -24.97 -2.12
CA GLU A 260 5.40 -25.67 -3.36
C GLU A 260 5.46 -24.74 -4.57
N GLN A 261 4.60 -23.70 -4.60
CA GLN A 261 4.60 -22.66 -5.62
C GLN A 261 5.62 -21.54 -5.35
N GLU A 262 6.47 -21.67 -4.32
CA GLU A 262 7.45 -20.66 -3.89
C GLU A 262 6.84 -19.28 -3.56
N ILE A 263 5.55 -19.26 -3.22
CA ILE A 263 4.82 -18.06 -2.82
C ILE A 263 5.07 -17.77 -1.34
N LEU A 264 5.03 -18.80 -0.49
CA LEU A 264 5.36 -18.71 0.94
C LEU A 264 6.76 -19.29 1.23
N PRO A 265 7.43 -18.86 2.32
CA PRO A 265 8.68 -19.47 2.76
C PRO A 265 8.51 -20.93 3.14
N GLN A 266 9.52 -21.77 2.88
CA GLN A 266 9.48 -23.21 3.20
C GLN A 266 9.39 -23.48 4.71
N ALA A 267 10.09 -22.69 5.53
CA ALA A 267 10.02 -22.76 6.98
C ALA A 267 9.19 -21.60 7.51
N MET A 268 8.15 -21.90 8.28
CA MET A 268 7.30 -20.92 8.93
C MET A 268 7.07 -21.34 10.38
N GLU A 269 7.45 -20.48 11.32
CA GLU A 269 7.12 -20.67 12.74
C GLU A 269 5.70 -20.19 13.02
N ILE A 270 5.08 -20.74 14.07
CA ILE A 270 3.76 -20.26 14.52
C ILE A 270 3.88 -18.78 14.88
N SER A 271 3.07 -17.95 14.21
CA SER A 271 3.04 -16.52 14.48
C SER A 271 2.47 -16.26 15.88
N ARG A 272 3.20 -15.45 16.64
CA ARG A 272 2.87 -15.08 18.02
C ARG A 272 2.69 -13.58 18.13
N CYS A 273 1.87 -13.15 19.08
CA CYS A 273 1.87 -11.76 19.48
C CYS A 273 3.27 -11.36 19.98
N PRO A 274 3.93 -10.34 19.41
CA PRO A 274 5.31 -10.01 19.76
C PRO A 274 5.48 -9.48 21.19
N ILE A 275 4.36 -9.08 21.83
CA ILE A 275 4.31 -8.59 23.21
C ILE A 275 3.96 -9.69 24.20
N THR A 276 2.88 -10.45 23.96
CA THR A 276 2.40 -11.47 24.91
C THR A 276 3.01 -12.85 24.67
N LEU A 277 3.66 -13.06 23.51
CA LEU A 277 4.21 -14.33 23.04
C LEU A 277 3.17 -15.46 22.86
N GLU A 278 1.89 -15.14 23.05
CA GLU A 278 0.77 -16.07 22.81
C GLU A 278 0.64 -16.37 21.31
N PRO A 279 0.39 -17.63 20.92
CA PRO A 279 0.05 -17.99 19.55
C PRO A 279 -1.18 -17.22 19.06
N LEU A 280 -1.12 -16.73 17.82
CA LEU A 280 -2.27 -16.18 17.14
C LEU A 280 -3.03 -17.31 16.46
N VAL A 281 -4.32 -17.45 16.76
CA VAL A 281 -5.13 -18.60 16.33
C VAL A 281 -6.01 -18.22 15.14
N PHE A 282 -5.88 -18.97 14.03
CA PHE A 282 -6.58 -18.70 12.78
C PHE A 282 -8.10 -18.70 12.94
N GLN A 283 -8.65 -19.73 13.58
CA GLN A 283 -10.10 -19.87 13.73
C GLN A 283 -10.71 -18.73 14.56
N LYS A 284 -10.02 -18.29 15.63
CA LYS A 284 -10.48 -17.15 16.45
C LYS A 284 -10.50 -15.86 15.64
N PHE A 285 -9.47 -15.63 14.81
CA PHE A 285 -9.42 -14.46 13.94
C PHE A 285 -10.52 -14.50 12.87
N ARG A 286 -10.72 -15.67 12.26
CA ARG A 286 -11.79 -15.89 11.28
C ARG A 286 -13.17 -15.61 11.86
N GLU A 287 -13.48 -16.17 13.02
CA GLU A 287 -14.76 -15.97 13.69
C GLU A 287 -15.00 -14.51 14.05
N GLU A 288 -14.00 -13.82 14.61
CA GLU A 288 -14.11 -12.40 14.94
C GLU A 288 -14.34 -11.52 13.70
N LEU A 289 -13.59 -11.78 12.62
CA LEU A 289 -13.70 -10.95 11.43
C LEU A 289 -15.04 -11.17 10.72
N MET A 290 -15.51 -12.42 10.66
CA MET A 290 -16.78 -12.77 10.01
C MET A 290 -18.01 -12.40 10.86
N ASN A 291 -17.87 -12.38 12.19
CA ASN A 291 -18.93 -12.01 13.13
C ASN A 291 -18.45 -10.89 14.08
N PRO A 292 -18.24 -9.67 13.57
CA PRO A 292 -17.60 -8.61 14.32
C PRO A 292 -18.50 -8.13 15.47
N THR A 293 -17.92 -8.07 16.67
CA THR A 293 -18.54 -7.34 17.79
C THR A 293 -18.12 -5.87 17.71
N HIS A 294 -19.10 -4.97 17.61
CA HIS A 294 -18.82 -3.54 17.45
C HIS A 294 -17.88 -3.00 18.55
N GLY A 295 -16.84 -2.29 18.14
CA GLY A 295 -15.89 -1.63 19.05
C GLY A 295 -14.83 -2.55 19.68
N LYS A 296 -14.76 -3.83 19.30
CA LYS A 296 -13.73 -4.76 19.80
C LYS A 296 -13.01 -5.46 18.65
N SER A 297 -11.69 -5.59 18.79
CA SER A 297 -10.91 -6.48 17.93
C SER A 297 -9.76 -7.09 18.74
N ASN A 298 -9.71 -8.41 18.81
CA ASN A 298 -8.63 -9.16 19.45
C ASN A 298 -7.39 -9.27 18.57
N PHE A 299 -7.53 -8.98 17.28
CA PHE A 299 -6.45 -9.01 16.29
C PHE A 299 -6.23 -7.64 15.66
N GLN A 300 -5.12 -7.03 16.01
CA GLN A 300 -4.71 -5.72 15.53
C GLN A 300 -3.46 -5.85 14.66
N VAL A 301 -3.31 -4.90 13.74
CA VAL A 301 -2.03 -4.69 13.05
C VAL A 301 -1.44 -3.42 13.63
N GLY A 302 -0.24 -3.54 14.19
CA GLY A 302 0.50 -2.47 14.83
C GLY A 302 1.96 -2.48 14.44
N HIS A 303 2.66 -1.39 14.77
CA HIS A 303 4.09 -1.26 14.55
C HIS A 303 4.85 -1.72 15.79
N LEU A 304 5.95 -2.46 15.62
CA LEU A 304 6.76 -2.94 16.76
C LEU A 304 7.48 -1.78 17.46
N ASN A 305 7.91 -0.81 16.66
CA ASN A 305 8.49 0.45 17.07
C ASN A 305 7.62 1.60 16.53
N PRO A 306 7.22 2.56 17.38
CA PRO A 306 6.37 3.67 16.96
C PRO A 306 6.91 4.43 15.74
N LEU A 307 6.01 4.84 14.85
CA LEU A 307 6.35 5.63 13.66
C LEU A 307 6.99 6.99 13.99
N LYS A 308 6.73 7.54 15.18
CA LYS A 308 7.18 8.86 15.64
C LYS A 308 8.47 8.83 16.44
N LEU A 309 9.20 7.71 16.44
CA LEU A 309 10.59 7.73 16.90
C LEU A 309 11.34 8.59 15.87
N ASP A 310 11.58 9.86 16.20
CA ASP A 310 12.13 10.92 15.36
C ASP A 310 13.59 10.66 14.96
N ASP A 311 13.85 9.54 14.30
CA ASP A 311 15.14 9.21 13.71
C ASP A 311 14.97 8.90 12.21
N PRO A 312 15.25 9.88 11.33
CA PRO A 312 15.32 9.74 9.88
C PRO A 312 16.13 8.54 9.38
N ASN A 313 17.11 8.10 10.18
CA ASN A 313 18.05 7.04 9.84
C ASN A 313 17.75 5.73 10.59
N SER A 314 16.67 5.69 11.38
CA SER A 314 16.29 4.48 12.08
C SER A 314 15.88 3.40 11.10
N LEU A 315 16.74 2.38 10.98
CA LEU A 315 16.48 1.17 10.20
C LEU A 315 15.37 0.30 10.83
N ILE A 316 14.98 0.60 12.07
CA ILE A 316 14.02 -0.17 12.87
C ILE A 316 12.65 0.52 13.05
N ALA A 317 12.55 1.82 12.76
CA ALA A 317 11.32 2.59 12.82
C ALA A 317 10.75 2.88 11.42
N GLY A 318 9.49 3.30 11.37
CA GLY A 318 8.78 3.59 10.12
C GLY A 318 7.85 2.48 9.66
N HIS A 319 7.16 2.71 8.53
CA HIS A 319 6.22 1.74 7.98
C HIS A 319 6.96 0.79 7.04
N THR A 320 7.55 -0.26 7.61
CA THR A 320 8.37 -1.26 6.91
C THR A 320 7.91 -2.68 7.25
N PRO A 321 8.24 -3.69 6.42
CA PRO A 321 7.91 -5.09 6.72
C PRO A 321 8.47 -5.57 8.06
N GLY A 322 9.72 -5.19 8.40
CA GLY A 322 10.34 -5.59 9.67
C GLY A 322 9.80 -4.89 10.91
N ASN A 323 8.94 -3.88 10.76
CA ASN A 323 8.38 -3.10 11.86
C ASN A 323 6.86 -3.22 11.97
N ILE A 324 6.24 -4.22 11.34
CA ILE A 324 4.78 -4.44 11.36
C ILE A 324 4.47 -5.87 11.81
N SER A 325 3.41 -6.05 12.58
CA SER A 325 2.99 -7.38 13.02
C SER A 325 1.50 -7.43 13.33
N TRP A 326 0.94 -8.63 13.30
CA TRP A 326 -0.26 -8.93 14.05
C TRP A 326 0.01 -8.90 15.56
N ILE A 327 -0.89 -8.29 16.31
CA ILE A 327 -0.78 -8.06 17.75
C ILE A 327 -2.12 -8.41 18.40
N SER A 328 -2.09 -9.14 19.52
CA SER A 328 -3.28 -9.45 20.30
C SER A 328 -3.84 -8.17 20.96
N ALA A 329 -5.13 -8.17 21.33
CA ALA A 329 -5.70 -7.01 22.05
C ALA A 329 -4.94 -6.68 23.34
N ASN A 330 -4.48 -7.69 24.09
CA ASN A 330 -3.67 -7.45 25.29
C ASN A 330 -2.30 -6.90 24.93
N GLY A 331 -1.64 -7.46 23.91
CA GLY A 331 -0.37 -6.94 23.42
C GLY A 331 -0.45 -5.47 23.02
N ASN A 332 -1.50 -5.09 22.29
CA ASN A 332 -1.69 -3.70 21.87
C ASN A 332 -1.95 -2.76 23.05
N ARG A 333 -2.71 -3.19 24.07
CA ARG A 333 -2.94 -2.40 25.29
C ARG A 333 -1.66 -2.20 26.09
N ILE A 334 -0.87 -3.26 26.24
CA ILE A 334 0.41 -3.23 26.95
C ILE A 334 1.40 -2.32 26.22
N GLN A 335 1.49 -2.44 24.88
CA GLN A 335 2.45 -1.67 24.10
C GLN A 335 2.18 -0.17 24.16
N GLY A 336 0.92 0.26 23.96
CA GLY A 336 0.58 1.68 23.94
C GLY A 336 1.44 2.46 22.92
N SER A 337 2.26 3.39 23.39
CA SER A 337 3.19 4.18 22.58
C SER A 337 4.66 3.77 22.71
N MET A 338 4.95 2.66 23.40
CA MET A 338 6.31 2.18 23.61
C MET A 338 6.81 1.36 22.42
N SER A 339 8.13 1.42 22.20
CA SER A 339 8.86 0.45 21.38
C SER A 339 8.84 -0.94 22.02
N LEU A 340 9.13 -1.95 21.21
CA LEU A 340 9.15 -3.34 21.69
C LEU A 340 10.21 -3.55 22.78
N GLU A 341 11.34 -2.85 22.71
CA GLU A 341 12.39 -2.90 23.73
C GLU A 341 11.92 -2.28 25.05
N GLU A 342 11.29 -1.10 25.01
CA GLU A 342 10.72 -0.44 26.19
C GLU A 342 9.66 -1.33 26.85
N VAL A 343 8.79 -1.98 26.06
CA VAL A 343 7.80 -2.93 26.59
C VAL A 343 8.48 -4.10 27.30
N ARG A 344 9.51 -4.70 26.70
CA ARG A 344 10.23 -5.84 27.31
C ARG A 344 10.90 -5.44 28.62
N ASN A 345 11.50 -4.25 28.68
CA ASN A 345 12.13 -3.74 29.88
C ASN A 345 11.10 -3.46 30.98
N LEU A 346 9.96 -2.85 30.62
CA LEU A 346 8.86 -2.62 31.55
C LEU A 346 8.30 -3.93 32.12
N LEU A 347 8.08 -4.94 31.28
CA LEU A 347 7.57 -6.24 31.74
C LEU A 347 8.55 -6.91 32.73
N LYS A 348 9.85 -6.90 32.44
CA LYS A 348 10.88 -7.42 33.36
C LYS A 348 10.89 -6.67 34.69
N GLN A 349 10.79 -5.34 34.65
CA GLN A 349 10.74 -4.50 35.85
C GLN A 349 9.50 -4.82 36.68
N ILE A 350 8.33 -4.95 36.05
CA ILE A 350 7.08 -5.33 36.73
C ILE A 350 7.23 -6.69 37.40
N THR A 351 7.73 -7.71 36.70
CA THR A 351 7.97 -9.04 37.28
C THR A 351 8.88 -8.96 38.50
N HIS A 352 10.01 -8.27 38.40
CA HIS A 352 10.95 -8.11 39.51
C HIS A 352 10.30 -7.44 40.73
N ASN A 353 9.45 -6.44 40.52
CA ASN A 353 8.74 -5.78 41.61
C ASN A 353 7.77 -6.74 42.32
N TYR A 354 7.03 -7.57 41.59
CA TYR A 354 6.13 -8.56 42.20
C TYR A 354 6.89 -9.64 42.98
N GLU A 355 8.03 -10.09 42.46
CA GLU A 355 8.91 -11.04 43.16
C GLU A 355 9.46 -10.46 44.47
N ASN A 356 9.95 -9.21 44.45
CA ASN A 356 10.47 -8.55 45.65
C ASN A 356 9.42 -8.33 46.74
N GLU A 357 8.16 -8.14 46.35
CA GLU A 357 7.02 -8.00 47.27
C GLU A 357 6.42 -9.36 47.69
N GLY A 358 6.93 -10.48 47.17
CA GLY A 358 6.42 -11.83 47.49
C GLY A 358 5.02 -12.13 46.93
N LEU A 359 4.68 -11.48 45.81
CA LEU A 359 3.36 -11.58 45.15
C LEU A 359 3.37 -12.44 43.88
N ALA A 360 4.52 -13.00 43.49
CA ALA A 360 4.71 -13.83 42.29
C ALA A 360 4.98 -15.30 42.64
#